data_AF-A0A935AWM1-F1
#
_entry.id   AF-A0A935AWM1-F1
#
_cell.length_a   1.000
_cell.length_b   1.000
_cell.length_c   1.000
_cell.angle_alpha   90.00
_cell.angle_beta   90.00
_cell.angle_gamma   90.00
#
_symmetry.space_group_name_H-M   'P 1'
#
loop_
_entity.id
_entity.type
_entity.pdbx_description
1 polymer ?
#
loop_
_entity_poly.entity_id
_entity_poly.type
_entity_poly.pdbx_seq_one_letter_code
_entity_poly.pdbx_strand_id
1 'polypeptide(L)'
;MSATEQILLEQGSHSISIRRIATLSGVNSALISYHFGGLDALLQQLLERNVDAICDLRDVQLAAAGKARGREARLEALVRAYLDPLWSTRSIHHEGSARKVIREVLPLLGAAQRRRGVARINESVNETARLIAPLTPHLTGDQLLVRLRLLAEASNIQLQPLARMGLFPSPGIPQDQLSQNVHAELIRMALGTLHQAG
;
A
#
# COMPACT_ATOMS: atom_id res chain seq x y z
N MET A 1 -15.99 2.07 -12.00
CA MET A 1 -14.77 1.89 -11.18
C MET A 1 -13.49 2.16 -11.96
N SER A 2 -13.26 1.56 -13.14
CA SER A 2 -12.06 1.85 -13.94
C SER A 2 -11.80 3.35 -14.18
N ALA A 3 -12.79 4.12 -14.67
CA ALA A 3 -12.65 5.58 -14.84
C ALA A 3 -12.32 6.31 -13.51
N THR A 4 -12.84 5.83 -12.38
CA THR A 4 -12.58 6.38 -11.05
C THR A 4 -11.11 6.18 -10.66
N GLU A 5 -10.59 4.97 -10.82
CA GLU A 5 -9.17 4.68 -10.57
C GLU A 5 -8.25 5.48 -11.49
N GLN A 6 -8.60 5.62 -12.77
CA GLN A 6 -7.81 6.40 -13.71
C GLN A 6 -7.66 7.85 -13.24
N ILE A 7 -8.77 8.50 -12.84
CA ILE A 7 -8.74 9.88 -12.31
C ILE A 7 -7.84 9.94 -11.07
N LEU A 8 -7.97 9.00 -10.13
CA LEU A 8 -7.17 9.00 -8.90
C LEU A 8 -5.67 8.78 -9.18
N LEU A 9 -5.34 7.91 -10.13
CA LEU A 9 -3.97 7.58 -10.50
C LEU A 9 -3.29 8.70 -11.30
N GLU A 10 -4.02 9.40 -12.17
CA GLU A 10 -3.43 10.42 -13.05
C GLU A 10 -3.57 11.84 -12.48
N GLN A 11 -4.74 12.17 -11.93
CA GLN A 11 -5.17 13.53 -11.63
C GLN A 11 -5.41 13.76 -10.13
N GLY A 12 -5.30 12.72 -9.30
CA GLY A 12 -5.45 12.81 -7.85
C GLY A 12 -6.89 13.00 -7.37
N SER A 13 -7.05 12.90 -6.04
CA SER A 13 -8.34 12.96 -5.34
C SER A 13 -9.12 14.27 -5.54
N HIS A 14 -8.45 15.41 -5.71
CA HIS A 14 -9.11 16.70 -5.91
C HIS A 14 -9.92 16.79 -7.22
N SER A 15 -9.64 15.92 -8.20
CA SER A 15 -10.27 15.96 -9.53
C SER A 15 -11.54 15.11 -9.62
N ILE A 16 -11.91 14.41 -8.55
CA ILE A 16 -12.95 13.40 -8.60
C ILE A 16 -14.35 14.00 -8.37
N SER A 17 -15.29 13.61 -9.22
CA SER A 17 -16.71 13.91 -9.06
C SER A 17 -17.55 12.93 -9.87
N ILE A 18 -18.82 12.75 -9.52
CA ILE A 18 -19.74 11.93 -10.33
C ILE A 18 -19.79 12.40 -11.78
N ARG A 19 -19.82 13.71 -12.01
CA ARG A 19 -19.82 14.29 -13.36
C ARG A 19 -18.54 13.93 -14.13
N ARG A 20 -17.37 14.08 -13.49
CA ARG A 20 -16.09 13.75 -14.13
C ARG A 20 -15.99 12.25 -14.44
N ILE A 21 -16.42 11.40 -13.52
CA ILE A 21 -16.46 9.95 -13.72
C ILE A 21 -17.40 9.62 -14.88
N ALA A 22 -18.61 10.19 -14.92
CA ALA A 22 -19.57 10.03 -16.01
C ALA A 22 -18.96 10.42 -17.37
N THR A 23 -18.34 11.59 -17.45
CA THR A 23 -17.66 12.06 -18.67
C THR A 23 -16.57 11.09 -19.13
N LEU A 24 -15.70 10.64 -18.22
CA LEU A 24 -14.59 9.75 -18.58
C LEU A 24 -15.06 8.33 -18.93
N SER A 25 -16.12 7.85 -18.28
CA SER A 25 -16.68 6.50 -18.52
C SER A 25 -17.68 6.44 -19.68
N GLY A 26 -18.09 7.58 -20.23
CA GLY A 26 -19.11 7.65 -21.27
C GLY A 26 -20.52 7.27 -20.79
N VAL A 27 -20.76 7.15 -19.48
CA VAL A 27 -22.08 6.81 -18.93
C VAL A 27 -22.79 8.01 -18.31
N ASN A 28 -24.11 7.90 -18.15
CA ASN A 28 -24.92 8.91 -17.47
C ASN A 28 -24.60 8.95 -15.95
N SER A 29 -24.48 10.14 -15.38
CA SER A 29 -24.30 10.34 -13.92
C SER A 29 -25.40 9.69 -13.08
N ALA A 30 -26.64 9.70 -13.56
CA ALA A 30 -27.76 9.03 -12.89
C ALA A 30 -27.56 7.52 -12.79
N LEU A 31 -26.94 6.90 -13.81
CA LEU A 31 -26.65 5.47 -13.85
C LEU A 31 -25.57 5.11 -12.82
N ILE A 32 -24.57 5.97 -12.63
CA ILE A 32 -23.54 5.79 -11.58
C ILE A 32 -24.19 5.85 -10.20
N SER A 33 -25.03 6.86 -9.94
CA SER A 33 -25.73 6.98 -8.66
C SER A 33 -26.64 5.79 -8.39
N TYR A 34 -27.34 5.29 -9.42
CA TYR A 34 -28.20 4.11 -9.32
C TYR A 34 -27.42 2.84 -8.98
N HIS A 35 -26.31 2.57 -9.67
CA HIS A 35 -25.54 1.33 -9.44
C HIS A 35 -24.74 1.32 -8.14
N PHE A 36 -24.18 2.47 -7.76
CA PHE A 36 -23.26 2.52 -6.62
C PHE A 36 -23.89 3.11 -5.37
N GLY A 37 -25.02 3.80 -5.46
CA GLY A 37 -25.57 4.58 -4.34
C GLY A 37 -24.85 5.92 -4.13
N GLY A 38 -24.19 6.44 -5.16
CA GLY A 38 -23.47 7.72 -5.14
C GLY A 38 -21.95 7.60 -5.04
N LEU A 39 -21.27 8.74 -4.87
CA LEU A 39 -19.81 8.83 -4.92
C LEU A 39 -19.15 8.08 -3.75
N ASP A 40 -19.63 8.32 -2.53
CA ASP A 40 -19.03 7.73 -1.32
C ASP A 40 -19.07 6.21 -1.35
N ALA A 41 -20.18 5.63 -1.79
CA ALA A 41 -20.34 4.18 -1.87
C ALA A 41 -19.52 3.57 -3.02
N LEU A 42 -19.39 4.27 -4.16
CA LEU A 42 -18.44 3.89 -5.22
C LEU A 42 -16.99 3.91 -4.72
N LEU A 43 -16.59 4.97 -4.01
CA LEU A 43 -15.26 5.12 -3.45
C LEU A 43 -14.98 4.08 -2.37
N GLN A 44 -15.96 3.77 -1.52
CA GLN A 44 -15.82 2.75 -0.48
C GLN A 44 -15.55 1.37 -1.11
N GLN A 45 -16.36 0.94 -2.08
CA GLN A 45 -16.15 -0.35 -2.74
C GLN A 45 -14.80 -0.39 -3.46
N LEU A 46 -14.37 0.74 -4.03
CA LEU A 46 -13.07 0.83 -4.69
C LEU A 46 -11.91 0.71 -3.68
N LEU A 47 -12.03 1.35 -2.52
CA LEU A 47 -11.08 1.24 -1.42
C LEU A 47 -10.98 -0.22 -0.94
N GLU A 48 -12.11 -0.84 -0.64
CA GLU A 48 -12.19 -2.22 -0.13
C GLU A 48 -11.45 -3.18 -1.06
N ARG A 49 -11.75 -3.15 -2.38
CA ARG A 49 -11.07 -4.03 -3.34
C ARG A 49 -9.56 -3.81 -3.41
N ASN A 50 -9.09 -2.56 -3.39
CA ASN A 50 -7.65 -2.29 -3.44
C ASN A 50 -6.95 -2.66 -2.12
N VAL A 51 -7.61 -2.48 -0.98
CA VAL A 51 -7.10 -2.92 0.33
C VAL A 51 -7.00 -4.44 0.37
N ASP A 52 -8.05 -5.14 -0.06
CA ASP A 52 -8.08 -6.61 -0.10
C ASP A 52 -7.00 -7.15 -1.03
N ALA A 53 -6.80 -6.57 -2.21
CA ALA A 53 -5.73 -7.00 -3.11
C ALA A 53 -4.33 -6.95 -2.46
N ILE A 54 -4.02 -5.91 -1.68
CA ILE A 54 -2.75 -5.82 -0.95
C ILE A 54 -2.69 -6.83 0.20
N CYS A 55 -3.76 -6.92 0.98
CA CYS A 55 -3.79 -7.75 2.17
C CYS A 55 -3.80 -9.25 1.82
N ASP A 56 -4.53 -9.66 0.79
CA ASP A 56 -4.60 -11.05 0.36
C ASP A 56 -3.25 -11.52 -0.19
N LEU A 57 -2.56 -10.69 -0.97
CA LEU A 57 -1.19 -10.99 -1.41
C LEU A 57 -0.23 -11.11 -0.22
N ARG A 58 -0.37 -10.22 0.78
CA ARG A 58 0.39 -10.30 2.03
C ARG A 58 0.09 -11.61 2.78
N ASP A 59 -1.18 -11.99 2.91
CA ASP A 59 -1.59 -13.18 3.65
C ASP A 59 -1.00 -14.45 3.02
N VAL A 60 -0.99 -14.53 1.68
CA VAL A 60 -0.31 -15.60 0.93
C VAL A 60 1.20 -15.63 1.21
N GLN A 61 1.86 -14.47 1.20
CA GLN A 61 3.30 -14.38 1.42
C GLN A 61 3.68 -14.67 2.89
N LEU A 62 2.89 -14.24 3.86
CA LEU A 62 3.07 -14.54 5.28
C LEU A 62 2.95 -16.05 5.54
N ALA A 63 1.96 -16.71 4.94
CA ALA A 63 1.80 -18.17 5.02
C ALA A 63 3.01 -18.92 4.43
N ALA A 64 3.58 -18.42 3.34
CA ALA A 64 4.82 -18.97 2.76
C ALA A 64 6.04 -18.72 3.67
N ALA A 65 6.17 -17.51 4.23
CA ALA A 65 7.26 -17.12 5.12
C ALA A 65 7.33 -17.99 6.39
N GLY A 66 6.18 -18.43 6.92
CA GLY A 66 6.11 -19.36 8.05
C GLY A 66 6.84 -20.70 7.82
N LYS A 67 7.05 -21.09 6.55
CA LYS A 67 7.74 -22.33 6.16
C LYS A 67 9.26 -22.19 6.06
N ALA A 68 9.80 -20.96 6.13
CA ALA A 68 11.23 -20.71 6.06
C ALA A 68 11.97 -21.35 7.25
N ARG A 69 13.14 -21.95 6.95
CA ARG A 69 14.03 -22.57 7.94
C ARG A 69 15.11 -21.59 8.38
N GLY A 70 15.36 -21.51 9.69
CA GLY A 70 16.31 -20.57 10.27
C GLY A 70 15.66 -19.22 10.62
N ARG A 71 16.11 -18.63 11.73
CA ARG A 71 15.54 -17.39 12.28
C ARG A 71 15.66 -16.22 11.30
N GLU A 72 16.84 -16.04 10.70
CA GLU A 72 17.13 -14.91 9.82
C GLU A 72 16.35 -14.99 8.51
N ALA A 73 16.38 -16.14 7.84
CA ALA A 73 15.62 -16.36 6.61
C ALA A 73 14.10 -16.19 6.82
N ARG A 74 13.58 -16.61 7.99
CA ARG A 74 12.17 -16.40 8.34
C ARG A 74 11.85 -14.93 8.56
N LEU A 75 12.71 -14.19 9.26
CA LEU A 75 12.50 -12.75 9.46
C LEU A 75 12.54 -12.00 8.13
N GLU A 76 13.51 -12.29 7.26
CA GLU A 76 13.56 -11.72 5.91
C GLU A 76 12.30 -12.02 5.11
N ALA A 77 11.83 -13.27 5.12
CA ALA A 77 10.61 -13.66 4.42
C ALA A 77 9.37 -12.92 4.94
N LEU A 78 9.25 -12.71 6.26
CA LEU A 78 8.14 -11.95 6.85
C LEU A 78 8.21 -10.45 6.54
N VAL A 79 9.40 -9.86 6.51
CA VAL A 79 9.61 -8.46 6.12
C VAL A 79 9.24 -8.25 4.65
N ARG A 80 9.65 -9.16 3.77
CA ARG A 80 9.26 -9.16 2.36
C ARG A 80 7.75 -9.32 2.20
N ALA A 81 7.14 -10.27 2.91
CA ALA A 81 5.70 -10.45 2.92
C ALA A 81 4.94 -9.18 3.32
N TYR A 82 5.51 -8.36 4.20
CA TYR A 82 4.91 -7.08 4.59
C TYR A 82 5.05 -5.99 3.51
N LEU A 83 6.25 -5.83 2.94
CA LEU A 83 6.64 -4.71 2.08
C LEU A 83 6.38 -4.95 0.59
N ASP A 84 6.67 -6.14 0.06
CA ASP A 84 6.53 -6.45 -1.36
C ASP A 84 5.10 -6.18 -1.89
N PRO A 85 4.01 -6.51 -1.16
CA PRO A 85 2.65 -6.21 -1.60
C PRO A 85 2.36 -4.70 -1.71
N LEU A 86 3.04 -3.85 -0.92
CA LEU A 86 2.86 -2.40 -0.98
C LEU A 86 3.41 -1.80 -2.28
N TRP A 87 4.39 -2.45 -2.90
CA TRP A 87 5.01 -2.03 -4.16
C TRP A 87 4.41 -2.70 -5.39
N SER A 88 4.18 -4.00 -5.30
CA SER A 88 3.87 -4.85 -6.46
C SER A 88 2.39 -4.90 -6.80
N THR A 89 1.50 -4.63 -5.83
CA THR A 89 0.06 -4.74 -6.04
C THR A 89 -0.44 -3.62 -6.96
N ARG A 90 -0.99 -4.04 -8.10
CA ARG A 90 -1.64 -3.17 -9.07
C ARG A 90 -3.08 -2.86 -8.64
N SER A 91 -3.55 -1.69 -9.01
CA SER A 91 -4.96 -1.32 -8.85
C SER A 91 -5.87 -2.25 -9.65
N ILE A 92 -7.14 -2.30 -9.29
CA ILE A 92 -8.06 -3.37 -9.74
C ILE A 92 -8.32 -3.33 -11.25
N HIS A 93 -8.31 -2.14 -11.84
CA HIS A 93 -8.62 -1.94 -13.25
C HIS A 93 -7.48 -1.30 -14.06
N HIS A 94 -6.34 -1.00 -13.44
CA HIS A 94 -5.21 -0.33 -14.09
C HIS A 94 -3.87 -0.86 -13.58
N GLU A 95 -2.82 -0.69 -14.40
CA GLU A 95 -1.44 -1.01 -14.02
C GLU A 95 -0.85 -0.02 -12.99
N GLY A 96 -1.62 0.96 -12.52
CA GLY A 96 -1.22 1.84 -11.44
C GLY A 96 -1.11 1.12 -10.09
N SER A 97 -0.57 1.81 -9.09
CA SER A 97 -0.41 1.26 -7.73
C SER A 97 -1.77 1.23 -6.99
N ALA A 98 -2.17 0.06 -6.47
CA ALA A 98 -3.34 -0.05 -5.59
C ALA A 98 -3.22 0.84 -4.36
N ARG A 99 -1.99 0.92 -3.81
CA ARG A 99 -1.70 1.76 -2.65
C ARG A 99 -1.92 3.25 -2.93
N LYS A 100 -1.58 3.72 -4.13
CA LYS A 100 -1.89 5.10 -4.54
C LYS A 100 -3.41 5.33 -4.52
N VAL A 101 -4.20 4.41 -5.09
CA VAL A 101 -5.68 4.51 -5.06
C VAL A 101 -6.18 4.61 -3.63
N ILE A 102 -5.76 3.70 -2.74
CA ILE A 102 -6.13 3.73 -1.31
C ILE A 102 -5.87 5.09 -0.67
N ARG A 103 -4.67 5.64 -0.88
CA ARG A 103 -4.27 6.94 -0.32
C ARG A 103 -5.11 8.09 -0.82
N GLU A 104 -5.43 8.11 -2.11
CA GLU A 104 -6.28 9.16 -2.70
C GLU A 104 -7.75 9.02 -2.25
N VAL A 105 -8.23 7.81 -1.99
CA VAL A 105 -9.63 7.56 -1.61
C VAL A 105 -9.89 7.83 -0.13
N LEU A 106 -8.99 7.41 0.77
CA LEU A 106 -9.16 7.57 2.22
C LEU A 106 -9.59 8.98 2.68
N PRO A 107 -9.00 10.10 2.22
CA PRO A 107 -9.40 11.43 2.66
C PRO A 107 -10.81 11.83 2.21
N LEU A 108 -11.34 11.22 1.14
CA LEU A 108 -12.65 11.54 0.57
C LEU A 108 -13.82 10.87 1.30
N LEU A 109 -13.56 9.79 2.04
CA LEU A 109 -14.62 9.00 2.65
C LEU A 109 -15.16 9.61 3.95
N GLY A 110 -16.47 9.43 4.18
CA GLY A 110 -17.08 9.64 5.49
C GLY A 110 -16.43 8.81 6.60
N ALA A 111 -16.58 9.27 7.84
CA ALA A 111 -15.88 8.69 9.00
C ALA A 111 -16.15 7.18 9.18
N ALA A 112 -17.39 6.73 8.92
CA ALA A 112 -17.75 5.32 9.08
C ALA A 112 -17.07 4.42 8.03
N GLN A 113 -17.12 4.81 6.75
CA GLN A 113 -16.50 4.08 5.64
C GLN A 113 -14.97 4.06 5.80
N ARG A 114 -14.39 5.21 6.16
CA ARG A 114 -12.95 5.33 6.42
C ARG A 114 -12.50 4.39 7.52
N ARG A 115 -13.25 4.31 8.64
CA ARG A 115 -12.94 3.38 9.75
C ARG A 115 -12.92 1.92 9.29
N ARG A 116 -13.86 1.50 8.44
CA ARG A 116 -13.90 0.11 7.93
C ARG A 116 -12.67 -0.23 7.10
N GLY A 117 -12.31 0.61 6.13
CA GLY A 117 -11.11 0.39 5.32
C GLY A 117 -9.82 0.40 6.16
N VAL A 118 -9.72 1.30 7.13
CA VAL A 118 -8.57 1.36 8.06
C VAL A 118 -8.52 0.13 8.97
N ALA A 119 -9.66 -0.43 9.38
CA ALA A 119 -9.71 -1.62 10.22
C ALA A 119 -9.04 -2.83 9.54
N ARG A 120 -9.37 -3.11 8.26
CA ARG A 120 -8.74 -4.21 7.49
C ARG A 120 -7.22 -4.00 7.34
N ILE A 121 -6.78 -2.77 7.07
CA ILE A 121 -5.34 -2.45 7.00
C ILE A 121 -4.67 -2.73 8.35
N ASN A 122 -5.25 -2.25 9.45
CA ASN A 122 -4.69 -2.44 10.79
C ASN A 122 -4.65 -3.92 11.19
N GLU A 123 -5.68 -4.70 10.87
CA GLU A 123 -5.70 -6.14 11.11
C GLU A 123 -4.53 -6.84 10.39
N SER A 124 -4.31 -6.53 9.11
CA SER A 124 -3.20 -7.10 8.33
C SER A 124 -1.81 -6.70 8.89
N VAL A 125 -1.66 -5.46 9.37
CA VAL A 125 -0.42 -5.01 10.05
C VAL A 125 -0.23 -5.74 11.38
N ASN A 126 -1.29 -5.90 12.17
CA ASN A 126 -1.23 -6.58 13.47
C ASN A 126 -0.88 -8.07 13.32
N GLU A 127 -1.42 -8.74 12.30
CA GLU A 127 -1.06 -10.13 12.00
C GLU A 127 0.41 -10.26 11.60
N THR A 128 0.92 -9.34 10.78
CA THR A 128 2.35 -9.26 10.45
C THR A 128 3.19 -9.10 11.72
N ALA A 129 2.82 -8.17 12.59
CA ALA A 129 3.53 -7.92 13.85
C ALA A 129 3.52 -9.16 14.76
N ARG A 130 2.40 -9.86 14.85
CA ARG A 130 2.25 -11.10 15.63
C ARG A 130 3.24 -12.18 15.18
N LEU A 131 3.48 -12.29 13.87
CA LEU A 131 4.41 -13.28 13.32
C LEU A 131 5.89 -12.87 13.49
N ILE A 132 6.19 -11.56 13.47
CA ILE A 132 7.55 -11.05 13.65
C ILE A 132 7.97 -11.01 15.13
N ALA A 133 7.04 -10.75 16.05
CA ALA A 133 7.34 -10.54 17.47
C ALA A 133 8.21 -11.64 18.13
N PRO A 134 7.98 -12.96 17.91
CA PRO A 134 8.83 -14.00 18.47
C PRO A 134 10.29 -13.96 17.96
N LEU A 135 10.52 -13.36 16.78
CA LEU A 135 11.85 -13.23 16.19
C LEU A 135 12.55 -11.96 16.69
N THR A 136 11.84 -11.01 17.27
CA THR A 136 12.37 -9.73 17.76
C THR A 136 12.05 -9.51 19.25
N PRO A 137 12.48 -10.39 20.17
CA PRO A 137 12.09 -10.34 21.58
C PRO A 137 12.64 -9.12 22.33
N HIS A 138 13.59 -8.39 21.74
CA HIS A 138 14.13 -7.14 22.28
C HIS A 138 13.23 -5.93 22.03
N LEU A 139 12.14 -6.07 21.26
CA LEU A 139 11.19 -5.00 20.98
C LEU A 139 9.89 -5.20 21.74
N THR A 140 9.34 -4.09 22.24
CA THR A 140 7.94 -4.08 22.67
C THR A 140 7.03 -4.17 21.44
N GLY A 141 5.77 -4.59 21.66
CA GLY A 141 4.77 -4.61 20.59
C GLY A 141 4.59 -3.25 19.92
N ASP A 142 4.59 -2.17 20.70
CA ASP A 142 4.46 -0.79 20.18
C ASP A 142 5.66 -0.38 19.33
N GLN A 143 6.88 -0.72 19.75
CA GLN A 143 8.09 -0.44 18.98
C GLN A 143 8.06 -1.18 17.63
N LEU A 144 7.64 -2.44 17.62
CA LEU A 144 7.50 -3.21 16.39
C LEU A 144 6.43 -2.60 15.46
N LEU A 145 5.25 -2.28 16.00
CA LEU A 145 4.17 -1.66 15.22
C LEU A 145 4.58 -0.30 14.63
N VAL A 146 5.25 0.54 15.41
CA VAL A 146 5.75 1.84 14.93
C VAL A 146 6.75 1.63 13.79
N ARG A 147 7.70 0.70 13.95
CA ARG A 147 8.68 0.38 12.90
C ARG A 147 8.00 -0.12 11.62
N LEU A 148 7.05 -1.05 11.72
CA LEU A 148 6.28 -1.53 10.57
C LEU A 148 5.52 -0.38 9.89
N ARG A 149 4.89 0.52 10.64
CA ARG A 149 4.17 1.67 10.06
C ARG A 149 5.11 2.65 9.38
N LEU A 150 6.29 2.93 9.95
CA LEU A 150 7.31 3.77 9.32
C LEU A 150 7.84 3.15 8.02
N LEU A 151 8.10 1.84 8.01
CA LEU A 151 8.53 1.13 6.80
C LEU A 151 7.43 1.13 5.72
N ALA A 152 6.16 1.00 6.12
CA ALA A 152 5.07 1.23 5.18
C ALA A 152 5.14 2.66 4.63
N GLU A 153 5.23 3.70 5.44
CA GLU A 153 5.30 5.07 4.91
C GLU A 153 6.51 5.32 3.99
N ALA A 154 7.67 4.76 4.31
CA ALA A 154 8.85 4.85 3.45
C ALA A 154 8.63 4.24 2.06
N SER A 155 7.79 3.20 1.95
CA SER A 155 7.42 2.59 0.67
C SER A 155 6.40 3.39 -0.16
N ASN A 156 5.92 4.53 0.35
CA ASN A 156 5.02 5.45 -0.38
C ASN A 156 5.78 6.51 -1.21
N ILE A 157 7.11 6.49 -1.19
CA ILE A 157 7.96 7.51 -1.81
C ILE A 157 7.67 7.68 -3.31
N GLN A 158 7.45 8.91 -3.75
CA GLN A 158 7.26 9.25 -5.17
C GLN A 158 8.61 9.49 -5.85
N LEU A 159 9.31 8.38 -6.17
CA LEU A 159 10.69 8.44 -6.67
C LEU A 159 10.85 9.25 -7.96
N GLN A 160 9.93 9.10 -8.91
CA GLN A 160 10.04 9.76 -10.22
C GLN A 160 9.98 11.29 -10.12
N PRO A 161 8.98 11.90 -9.43
CA PRO A 161 9.01 13.33 -9.14
C PRO A 161 10.26 13.80 -8.39
N LEU A 162 10.66 13.10 -7.32
CA LEU A 162 11.82 13.47 -6.52
C LEU A 162 13.13 13.44 -7.32
N ALA A 163 13.32 12.40 -8.14
CA ALA A 163 14.48 12.26 -9.02
C ALA A 163 14.54 13.39 -10.07
N ARG A 164 13.40 13.75 -10.68
CA ARG A 164 13.33 14.88 -11.64
C ARG A 164 13.68 16.24 -11.01
N MET A 165 13.36 16.42 -9.73
CA MET A 165 13.73 17.61 -8.96
C MET A 165 15.16 17.59 -8.43
N GLY A 166 15.91 16.51 -8.64
CA GLY A 166 17.26 16.34 -8.08
C GLY A 166 17.27 16.10 -6.57
N LEU A 167 16.12 15.78 -5.95
CA LEU A 167 15.99 15.50 -4.51
C LEU A 167 16.27 14.03 -4.16
N PHE A 168 16.71 13.24 -5.14
CA PHE A 168 17.16 11.87 -4.95
C PHE A 168 18.39 11.59 -5.83
N PRO A 169 19.51 12.32 -5.62
CA PRO A 169 20.70 12.15 -6.45
C PRO A 169 21.28 10.76 -6.19
N SER A 170 21.28 9.91 -7.22
CA SER A 170 21.80 8.55 -7.15
C SER A 170 22.65 8.25 -8.38
N PRO A 171 23.82 8.91 -8.53
CA PRO A 171 24.60 8.88 -9.77
C PRO A 171 25.09 7.47 -10.15
N GLY A 172 25.21 6.55 -9.18
CA GLY A 172 25.57 5.16 -9.40
C GLY A 172 24.40 4.22 -9.75
N ILE A 173 23.16 4.73 -9.80
CA ILE A 173 21.96 3.91 -10.03
C ILE A 173 21.24 4.38 -11.30
N PRO A 174 21.12 3.52 -12.33
CA PRO A 174 20.33 3.82 -13.52
C PRO A 174 18.88 4.17 -13.17
N GLN A 175 18.27 5.14 -13.86
CA GLN A 175 16.92 5.62 -13.54
C GLN A 175 15.84 4.54 -13.66
N ASP A 176 15.98 3.63 -14.61
CA ASP A 176 15.11 2.47 -14.82
C ASP A 176 15.22 1.44 -13.69
N GLN A 177 16.36 1.38 -13.00
CA GLN A 177 16.61 0.48 -11.87
C GLN A 177 16.36 1.12 -10.51
N LEU A 178 16.13 2.44 -10.46
CA LEU A 178 16.03 3.21 -9.21
C LEU A 178 14.95 2.66 -8.26
N SER A 179 13.77 2.36 -8.78
CA SER A 179 12.67 1.83 -7.94
C SER A 179 13.01 0.47 -7.33
N GLN A 180 13.67 -0.41 -8.09
CA GLN A 180 14.06 -1.73 -7.60
C GLN A 180 15.16 -1.63 -6.55
N ASN A 181 16.12 -0.73 -6.75
CA ASN A 181 17.18 -0.46 -5.78
C ASN A 181 16.62 0.10 -4.47
N VAL A 182 15.73 1.11 -4.54
CA VAL A 182 15.09 1.68 -3.33
C VAL A 182 14.29 0.62 -2.57
N HIS A 183 13.56 -0.24 -3.28
CA HIS A 183 12.86 -1.35 -2.66
C HIS A 183 13.82 -2.31 -1.91
N ALA A 184 14.92 -2.69 -2.56
CA ALA A 184 15.93 -3.56 -1.96
C ALA A 184 16.60 -2.90 -0.74
N GLU A 185 16.89 -1.60 -0.79
CA GLU A 185 17.42 -0.86 0.36
C GLU A 185 16.41 -0.78 1.50
N LEU A 186 15.12 -0.58 1.21
CA LEU A 186 14.12 -0.55 2.28
C LEU A 186 14.05 -1.90 3.01
N ILE A 187 14.17 -3.02 2.30
CA ILE A 187 14.22 -4.35 2.92
C ILE A 187 15.48 -4.50 3.80
N ARG A 188 16.65 -4.06 3.31
CA ARG A 188 17.89 -4.06 4.12
C ARG A 188 17.75 -3.21 5.38
N MET A 189 17.21 -1.99 5.26
CA MET A 189 16.96 -1.11 6.39
C MET A 189 15.94 -1.71 7.37
N ALA A 190 14.86 -2.33 6.86
CA ALA A 190 13.88 -3.03 7.69
C ALA A 190 14.55 -4.15 8.50
N LEU A 191 15.35 -5.00 7.86
CA LEU A 191 16.06 -6.07 8.54
C LEU A 191 17.07 -5.54 9.56
N GLY A 192 17.84 -4.51 9.20
CA GLY A 192 18.79 -3.86 10.11
C GLY A 192 18.10 -3.31 11.36
N THR A 193 17.00 -2.58 11.18
CA THR A 193 16.24 -2.03 12.32
C THR A 193 15.63 -3.13 13.17
N LEU A 194 15.11 -4.22 12.60
CA LEU A 194 14.49 -5.33 13.34
C LEU A 194 15.49 -6.31 13.96
N HIS A 195 16.73 -6.39 13.46
CA HIS A 195 17.79 -7.22 14.03
C HIS A 195 18.44 -6.61 15.26
N GLN A 196 18.61 -5.28 15.31
CA GLN A 196 19.38 -4.63 16.37
C GLN A 196 18.58 -4.47 17.67
N ALA A 197 18.97 -5.26 18.67
CA ALA A 197 19.13 -4.72 20.01
C ALA A 197 20.26 -3.67 19.94
N GLY A 198 20.06 -2.50 20.54
CA GLY A 198 21.03 -1.40 20.53
C GLY A 198 22.42 -1.82 20.98
#